data_AF-A0A948HSV4-F1
#
_entry.id   AF-A0A948HSV4-F1
#
_cell.length_a   1.000
_cell.length_b   1.000
_cell.length_c   1.000
_cell.angle_alpha   90.00
_cell.angle_beta   90.00
_cell.angle_gamma   90.00
#
_symmetry.space_group_name_H-M   'P 1'
#
loop_
_entity.id
_entity.type
_entity.pdbx_description
1 polymer ?
#
loop_
_entity_poly.entity_id
_entity_poly.type
_entity_poly.pdbx_seq_one_letter_code
_entity_poly.pdbx_strand_id
1 'polypeptide(L)'
;MTSLRITGSVGIAAQNNANDVKAVQMALNALNNFLIPTPKLTVDGRLGSKPETSKTVSAIKLFQKKQLGMVNPDGKIDVNGNTQRSINTLLANNAASATKTIVLPTTTAYWLKTAAAEIGQKEVAGTAANPRILEYFSAAKFWGTDDSGGKNAWCGCFVAWVMKQHGFEPVKNAFRAKEWVNFGKALTAPICGAIGIKSRSGGGHVAFVVGQSADGNHLYMLGGNQGNSVQISRYKKDVWDHFVVPAGYNTDNTSLPIYTGSADNAGSEA
;
A
#
# COMPACT_ATOMS: atom_id res chain seq x y z
N MET A 1 -3.64 -8.07 16.46
CA MET A 1 -2.84 -9.23 16.88
C MET A 1 -1.44 -9.06 16.30
N THR A 2 -0.38 -9.18 17.11
CA THR A 2 1.02 -8.94 16.67
C THR A 2 1.83 -10.22 16.50
N SER A 3 1.37 -11.33 17.07
CA SER A 3 1.97 -12.66 16.87
C SER A 3 0.92 -13.76 17.10
N LEU A 4 0.98 -14.82 16.31
CA LEU A 4 0.36 -16.13 16.52
C LEU A 4 1.17 -16.96 17.51
N ARG A 5 0.56 -17.29 18.64
CA ARG A 5 1.08 -18.26 19.63
C ARG A 5 0.11 -19.44 19.69
N ILE A 6 0.64 -20.63 19.47
CA ILE A 6 -0.09 -21.91 19.56
C ILE A 6 0.69 -22.87 20.44
N THR A 7 -0.03 -23.72 21.18
CA THR A 7 0.54 -24.70 22.12
C THR A 7 0.66 -26.09 21.52
N GLY A 8 -0.21 -26.43 20.57
CA GLY A 8 -0.13 -27.61 19.71
C GLY A 8 -0.30 -27.24 18.24
N SER A 9 0.03 -28.18 17.36
CA SER A 9 -0.11 -27.96 15.92
C SER A 9 -1.58 -27.84 15.53
N VAL A 10 -1.86 -27.05 14.49
CA VAL A 10 -3.20 -26.82 13.94
C VAL A 10 -3.23 -27.14 12.45
N GLY A 11 -4.23 -27.89 12.01
CA GLY A 11 -4.46 -28.25 10.61
C GLY A 11 -4.64 -29.75 10.39
N ILE A 12 -4.22 -30.22 9.22
CA ILE A 12 -4.28 -31.66 8.86
C ILE A 12 -3.35 -32.46 9.78
N ALA A 13 -3.83 -33.59 10.28
CA ALA A 13 -3.08 -34.51 11.15
C ALA A 13 -2.42 -33.82 12.36
N ALA A 14 -3.14 -32.89 13.00
CA ALA A 14 -2.67 -32.05 14.09
C ALA A 14 -3.56 -32.18 15.34
N GLN A 15 -3.10 -31.66 16.49
CA GLN A 15 -3.84 -31.73 17.76
C GLN A 15 -5.13 -30.92 17.73
N ASN A 16 -5.13 -29.78 17.04
CA ASN A 16 -6.33 -28.95 16.81
C ASN A 16 -7.06 -28.51 18.09
N ASN A 17 -6.31 -28.17 19.14
CA ASN A 17 -6.88 -27.58 20.35
C ASN A 17 -7.70 -26.34 19.99
N ALA A 18 -8.91 -26.22 20.55
CA ALA A 18 -9.84 -25.16 20.17
C ALA A 18 -9.25 -23.74 20.29
N ASN A 19 -8.43 -23.47 21.31
CA ASN A 19 -7.78 -22.18 21.49
C ASN A 19 -6.71 -21.91 20.44
N ASP A 20 -5.94 -22.93 20.04
CA ASP A 20 -4.93 -22.80 18.99
C ASP A 20 -5.62 -22.58 17.63
N VAL A 21 -6.73 -23.28 17.37
CA VAL A 21 -7.53 -23.07 16.15
C VAL A 21 -8.10 -21.65 16.11
N LYS A 22 -8.63 -21.12 17.22
CA LYS A 22 -9.08 -19.72 17.29
C LYS A 22 -7.94 -18.75 16.99
N ALA A 23 -6.77 -18.96 17.59
CA ALA A 23 -5.61 -18.12 17.37
C ALA A 23 -5.20 -18.12 15.88
N VAL A 24 -5.21 -19.28 15.22
CA VAL A 24 -4.95 -19.40 13.78
C VAL A 24 -6.01 -18.68 12.96
N GLN A 25 -7.31 -18.88 13.24
CA GLN A 25 -8.40 -18.18 12.54
C GLN A 25 -8.27 -16.65 12.67
N MET A 26 -7.95 -16.15 13.87
CA MET A 26 -7.70 -14.72 14.11
C MET A 26 -6.49 -14.21 13.34
N ALA A 27 -5.39 -14.95 13.34
CA ALA A 27 -4.17 -14.56 12.63
C ALA A 27 -4.38 -14.50 11.11
N LEU A 28 -5.02 -15.53 10.53
CA LEU A 28 -5.32 -15.57 9.10
C LEU A 28 -6.30 -14.45 8.70
N ASN A 29 -7.31 -14.15 9.54
CA ASN A 29 -8.20 -13.01 9.33
C ASN A 29 -7.47 -11.66 9.39
N ALA A 30 -6.50 -11.50 10.28
CA ALA A 30 -5.67 -10.29 10.33
C ALA A 30 -4.75 -10.14 9.11
N LEU A 31 -4.50 -11.24 8.40
CA LEU A 31 -3.71 -11.31 7.18
C LEU A 31 -4.59 -11.53 5.92
N ASN A 32 -5.89 -11.25 6.00
CA ASN A 32 -6.84 -11.60 4.93
C ASN A 32 -6.48 -11.00 3.56
N ASN A 33 -5.84 -9.83 3.53
CA ASN A 33 -5.38 -9.19 2.30
C ASN A 33 -4.37 -10.06 1.51
N PHE A 34 -3.64 -10.95 2.20
CA PHE A 34 -2.72 -11.91 1.58
C PHE A 34 -3.40 -13.22 1.13
N LEU A 35 -4.67 -13.40 1.50
CA LEU A 35 -5.42 -14.64 1.32
C LEU A 35 -6.58 -14.52 0.34
N ILE A 36 -6.68 -13.44 -0.43
CA ILE A 36 -7.72 -13.28 -1.47
C ILE A 36 -7.66 -14.47 -2.45
N PRO A 37 -8.79 -15.11 -2.82
CA PRO A 37 -10.19 -14.69 -2.55
C PRO A 37 -10.83 -15.31 -1.30
N THR A 38 -10.07 -15.80 -0.31
CA THR A 38 -10.63 -16.43 0.89
C THR A 38 -11.54 -15.44 1.66
N PRO A 39 -12.82 -15.80 1.91
CA PRO A 39 -13.68 -15.04 2.80
C PRO A 39 -13.15 -15.07 4.23
N LYS A 40 -13.46 -14.02 5.00
CA LYS A 40 -13.11 -13.96 6.42
C LYS A 40 -13.61 -15.21 7.15
N LEU A 41 -12.71 -15.88 7.88
CA LEU A 41 -13.00 -17.09 8.62
C LEU A 41 -13.84 -16.77 9.85
N THR A 42 -14.79 -17.65 10.17
CA THR A 42 -15.44 -17.66 11.48
C THR A 42 -14.41 -18.03 12.55
N VAL A 43 -14.33 -17.29 13.65
CA VAL A 43 -13.42 -17.57 14.77
C VAL A 43 -14.17 -18.41 15.81
N ASP A 44 -14.34 -19.69 15.53
CA ASP A 44 -15.08 -20.64 16.36
C ASP A 44 -14.21 -21.69 17.06
N GLY A 45 -12.94 -21.79 16.69
CA GLY A 45 -12.02 -22.79 17.22
C GLY A 45 -12.26 -24.20 16.67
N ARG A 46 -12.94 -24.33 15.53
CA ARG A 46 -13.32 -25.62 14.96
C ARG A 46 -12.76 -25.80 13.55
N LEU A 47 -12.29 -27.02 13.27
CA LEU A 47 -11.99 -27.46 11.89
C LEU A 47 -13.06 -28.40 11.32
N GLY A 48 -13.94 -28.93 12.17
CA GLY A 48 -14.86 -30.01 11.82
C GLY A 48 -14.23 -31.39 11.98
N SER A 49 -15.04 -32.44 11.75
CA SER A 49 -14.60 -33.84 11.86
C SER A 49 -13.62 -34.26 10.76
N LYS A 50 -13.57 -33.51 9.66
CA LYS A 50 -12.67 -33.71 8.51
C LYS A 50 -11.87 -32.42 8.26
N PRO A 51 -10.72 -32.23 8.93
CA PRO A 51 -9.93 -31.01 8.80
C PRO A 51 -9.59 -30.65 7.35
N GLU A 52 -9.41 -31.63 6.47
CA GLU A 52 -9.12 -31.44 5.04
C GLU A 52 -10.19 -30.65 4.27
N THR A 53 -11.44 -30.62 4.74
CA THR A 53 -12.53 -29.83 4.13
C THR A 53 -12.77 -28.49 4.84
N SER A 54 -12.00 -28.19 5.90
CA SER A 54 -12.14 -26.96 6.67
C SER A 54 -11.72 -25.74 5.87
N LYS A 55 -12.53 -24.66 5.94
CA LYS A 55 -12.16 -23.35 5.40
C LYS A 55 -10.87 -22.81 6.02
N THR A 56 -10.65 -23.08 7.31
CA THR A 56 -9.41 -22.71 8.00
C THR A 56 -8.21 -23.44 7.39
N VAL A 57 -8.31 -24.74 7.14
CA VAL A 57 -7.23 -25.52 6.50
C VAL A 57 -7.00 -25.09 5.05
N SER A 58 -8.07 -24.79 4.30
CA SER A 58 -7.93 -24.20 2.96
C SER A 58 -7.16 -22.87 3.00
N ALA A 59 -7.44 -22.02 3.99
CA ALA A 59 -6.72 -20.77 4.20
C ALA A 59 -5.24 -20.98 4.59
N ILE A 60 -4.94 -21.99 5.42
CA ILE A 60 -3.54 -22.38 5.74
C ILE A 60 -2.80 -22.79 4.47
N LYS A 61 -3.39 -23.68 3.66
CA LYS A 61 -2.78 -24.13 2.40
C LYS A 61 -2.55 -22.98 1.43
N LEU A 62 -3.52 -22.06 1.33
CA LEU A 62 -3.38 -20.88 0.48
C LEU A 62 -2.25 -19.96 0.98
N PHE A 63 -2.18 -19.73 2.29
CA PHE A 63 -1.09 -18.96 2.90
C PHE A 63 0.27 -19.57 2.57
N GLN A 64 0.43 -20.88 2.79
CA GLN A 64 1.65 -21.62 2.50
C GLN A 64 2.07 -21.53 1.02
N LYS A 65 1.11 -21.70 0.11
CA LYS A 65 1.39 -21.55 -1.32
C LYS A 65 1.83 -20.13 -1.68
N LYS A 66 1.12 -19.11 -1.20
CA LYS A 66 1.34 -17.71 -1.59
C LYS A 66 2.53 -17.05 -0.89
N GLN A 67 2.73 -17.32 0.39
CA GLN A 67 3.71 -16.63 1.22
C GLN A 67 5.01 -17.42 1.43
N LEU A 68 4.97 -18.75 1.28
CA LEU A 68 6.16 -19.61 1.40
C LEU A 68 6.57 -20.26 0.08
N GLY A 69 5.81 -20.06 -1.00
CA GLY A 69 6.10 -20.68 -2.30
C GLY A 69 6.02 -22.21 -2.28
N MET A 70 5.30 -22.79 -1.31
CA MET A 70 5.20 -24.25 -1.17
C MET A 70 4.47 -24.84 -2.38
N VAL A 71 5.16 -25.72 -3.12
CA VAL A 71 4.59 -26.45 -4.27
C VAL A 71 3.44 -27.36 -3.80
N ASN A 72 3.63 -28.04 -2.66
CA ASN A 72 2.66 -28.94 -2.04
C ASN A 72 2.34 -28.49 -0.61
N PRO A 73 1.35 -27.59 -0.42
CA PRO A 73 0.94 -27.13 0.91
C PRO A 73 0.33 -28.27 1.74
N ASP A 74 0.89 -28.50 2.93
CA ASP A 74 0.44 -29.55 3.84
C ASP A 74 -0.84 -29.18 4.63
N GLY A 75 -1.17 -27.89 4.73
CA GLY A 75 -2.32 -27.42 5.49
C GLY A 75 -2.16 -27.54 7.00
N LYS A 76 -0.92 -27.56 7.51
CA LYS A 76 -0.57 -27.68 8.92
C LYS A 76 0.32 -26.53 9.38
N ILE A 77 0.08 -26.05 10.59
CA ILE A 77 0.91 -25.09 11.30
C ILE A 77 1.47 -25.79 12.53
N ASP A 78 2.75 -26.13 12.48
CA ASP A 78 3.47 -26.66 13.63
C ASP A 78 3.96 -25.56 14.56
N VAL A 79 4.04 -25.89 15.86
CA VAL A 79 4.62 -25.02 16.88
C VAL A 79 6.08 -24.73 16.51
N ASN A 80 6.43 -23.45 16.44
CA ASN A 80 7.70 -22.95 15.95
C ASN A 80 8.06 -23.41 14.53
N GLY A 81 7.07 -23.79 13.72
CA GLY A 81 7.26 -24.17 12.33
C GLY A 81 7.46 -22.96 11.39
N ASN A 82 7.82 -23.24 10.13
CA ASN A 82 8.02 -22.20 9.11
C ASN A 82 6.75 -21.37 8.87
N THR A 83 5.58 -22.02 8.80
CA THR A 83 4.30 -21.33 8.63
C THR A 83 4.02 -20.36 9.77
N GLN A 84 4.21 -20.78 11.02
CA GLN A 84 3.99 -19.91 12.18
C GLN A 84 4.97 -18.73 12.19
N ARG A 85 6.26 -18.98 11.92
CA ARG A 85 7.27 -17.91 11.83
C ARG A 85 6.90 -16.87 10.77
N SER A 86 6.52 -17.29 9.57
CA SER A 86 6.11 -16.38 8.50
C SER A 86 4.86 -15.57 8.87
N ILE A 87 3.84 -16.20 9.46
CA ILE A 87 2.67 -15.50 10.00
C ILE A 87 3.10 -14.43 11.02
N ASN A 88 3.98 -14.78 11.96
CA ASN A 88 4.46 -13.85 12.99
C ASN A 88 5.23 -12.67 12.40
N THR A 89 6.10 -12.92 11.42
CA THR A 89 6.80 -11.85 10.69
C THR A 89 5.80 -10.90 10.02
N LEU A 90 4.79 -11.43 9.33
CA LEU A 90 3.79 -10.59 8.65
C LEU A 90 2.89 -9.83 9.63
N LEU A 91 2.48 -10.45 10.74
CA LEU A 91 1.71 -9.77 11.78
C LEU A 91 2.52 -8.65 12.45
N ALA A 92 3.80 -8.90 12.74
CA ALA A 92 4.71 -7.91 13.30
C ALA A 92 4.95 -6.76 12.31
N ASN A 93 5.18 -7.06 11.03
CA ASN A 93 5.34 -6.04 9.99
C ASN A 93 4.07 -5.20 9.79
N ASN A 94 2.89 -5.82 9.78
CA ASN A 94 1.63 -5.09 9.70
C ASN A 94 1.42 -4.19 10.93
N ALA A 95 1.80 -4.65 12.13
CA ALA A 95 1.75 -3.84 13.34
C ALA A 95 2.80 -2.72 13.36
N ALA A 96 4.00 -2.97 12.82
CA ALA A 96 5.04 -1.96 12.65
C ALA A 96 4.64 -0.88 11.64
N SER A 97 4.04 -1.27 10.50
CA SER A 97 3.46 -0.33 9.55
C SER A 97 2.28 0.44 10.14
N ALA A 98 1.46 -0.18 10.99
CA ALA A 98 0.38 0.51 11.71
C ALA A 98 0.87 1.45 12.82
N THR A 99 2.13 1.33 13.26
CA THR A 99 2.77 2.20 14.26
C THR A 99 3.70 3.26 13.68
N LYS A 100 3.97 3.26 12.36
CA LYS A 100 4.48 4.46 11.66
C LYS A 100 3.43 5.56 11.81
N THR A 101 3.61 6.48 12.75
CA THR A 101 2.69 7.63 12.89
C THR A 101 2.88 8.51 11.67
N ILE A 102 1.94 8.41 10.73
CA ILE A 102 1.88 9.29 9.58
C ILE A 102 1.28 10.60 10.05
N VAL A 103 2.15 11.55 10.36
CA VAL A 103 1.73 12.91 10.70
C VAL A 103 1.73 13.71 9.41
N LEU A 104 0.53 13.95 8.87
CA LEU A 104 0.39 14.99 7.85
C LEU A 104 0.51 16.35 8.52
N PRO A 105 1.23 17.31 7.92
CA PRO A 105 1.22 18.68 8.41
C PRO A 105 -0.16 19.31 8.23
N THR A 106 -0.47 20.30 9.07
CA THR A 106 -1.64 21.16 8.89
C THR A 106 -1.53 21.89 7.56
N THR A 107 -2.52 21.70 6.69
CA THR A 107 -2.55 22.27 5.33
C THR A 107 -3.98 22.51 4.88
N THR A 108 -4.18 23.50 4.01
CA THR A 108 -5.46 23.72 3.32
C THR A 108 -5.63 22.80 2.11
N ALA A 109 -4.60 22.05 1.72
CA ALA A 109 -4.65 21.03 0.68
C ALA A 109 -5.37 19.76 1.18
N TYR A 110 -6.70 19.85 1.29
CA TYR A 110 -7.55 18.82 1.89
C TYR A 110 -7.48 17.46 1.19
N TRP A 111 -7.04 17.40 -0.08
CA TRP A 111 -6.82 16.15 -0.79
C TRP A 111 -5.70 15.29 -0.22
N LEU A 112 -4.74 15.88 0.52
CA LEU A 112 -3.70 15.11 1.19
C LEU A 112 -4.26 14.13 2.23
N LYS A 113 -5.37 14.48 2.88
CA LYS A 113 -6.04 13.57 3.83
C LYS A 113 -6.54 12.30 3.13
N THR A 114 -7.12 12.44 1.94
CA THR A 114 -7.55 11.31 1.11
C THR A 114 -6.37 10.50 0.62
N ALA A 115 -5.31 11.17 0.13
CA ALA A 115 -4.09 10.48 -0.29
C ALA A 115 -3.46 9.68 0.86
N ALA A 116 -3.42 10.23 2.08
CA ALA A 116 -2.79 9.56 3.21
C ALA A 116 -3.59 8.38 3.75
N ALA A 117 -4.92 8.40 3.58
CA ALA A 117 -5.79 7.27 3.92
C ALA A 117 -5.49 6.01 3.07
N GLU A 118 -4.84 6.19 1.91
CA GLU A 118 -4.46 5.09 1.02
C GLU A 118 -3.07 4.52 1.32
N ILE A 119 -2.33 5.06 2.31
CA ILE A 119 -1.00 4.55 2.63
C ILE A 119 -1.07 3.08 3.10
N GLY A 120 -0.18 2.26 2.54
CA GLY A 120 -0.15 0.81 2.75
C GLY A 120 -0.86 0.00 1.66
N GLN A 121 -1.60 0.64 0.74
CA GLN A 121 -2.02 -0.02 -0.49
C GLN A 121 -0.80 -0.44 -1.31
N LYS A 122 -0.76 -1.70 -1.73
CA LYS A 122 0.39 -2.27 -2.45
C LYS A 122 -0.04 -3.23 -3.53
N GLU A 123 0.83 -3.42 -4.51
CA GLU A 123 0.68 -4.48 -5.52
C GLU A 123 0.59 -5.84 -4.84
N VAL A 124 -0.20 -6.73 -5.43
CA VAL A 124 -0.30 -8.14 -5.02
C VAL A 124 0.34 -9.02 -6.08
N ALA A 125 1.10 -10.03 -5.66
CA ALA A 125 1.79 -10.92 -6.59
C ALA A 125 0.81 -11.92 -7.26
N GLY A 126 1.00 -12.15 -8.57
CA GLY A 126 0.29 -13.15 -9.35
C GLY A 126 -0.73 -12.53 -10.32
N THR A 127 -1.70 -13.32 -10.78
CA THR A 127 -2.70 -12.90 -11.78
C THR A 127 -3.86 -12.09 -11.19
N ALA A 128 -3.79 -11.68 -9.93
CA ALA A 128 -4.83 -10.93 -9.25
C ALA A 128 -4.25 -9.57 -8.90
N ALA A 129 -4.90 -8.50 -9.36
CA ALA A 129 -4.51 -7.13 -9.03
C ALA A 129 -5.22 -6.62 -7.77
N ASN A 130 -4.61 -5.69 -7.04
CA ASN A 130 -5.23 -5.06 -5.90
C ASN A 130 -6.46 -4.28 -6.38
N PRO A 131 -7.69 -4.61 -5.91
CA PRO A 131 -8.90 -3.94 -6.36
C PRO A 131 -8.84 -2.42 -6.21
N ARG A 132 -8.16 -1.92 -5.18
CA ARG A 132 -7.97 -0.48 -4.98
C ARG A 132 -7.08 0.15 -6.06
N ILE A 133 -6.01 -0.54 -6.47
CA ILE A 133 -5.16 -0.07 -7.57
C ILE A 133 -5.92 -0.07 -8.90
N LEU A 134 -6.80 -1.05 -9.12
CA LEU A 134 -7.69 -1.06 -10.28
C LEU A 134 -8.67 0.13 -10.29
N GLU A 135 -9.14 0.59 -9.14
CA GLU A 135 -9.90 1.84 -9.06
C GLU A 135 -9.06 3.05 -9.46
N TYR A 136 -7.77 3.08 -9.09
CA TYR A 136 -6.87 4.13 -9.53
C TYR A 136 -6.72 4.13 -11.06
N PHE A 137 -6.62 2.95 -11.67
CA PHE A 137 -6.54 2.81 -13.13
C PHE A 137 -7.80 3.36 -13.80
N SER A 138 -8.98 2.99 -13.29
CA SER A 138 -10.26 3.47 -13.77
C SER A 138 -10.37 5.00 -13.68
N ALA A 139 -9.93 5.60 -12.57
CA ALA A 139 -9.90 7.05 -12.40
C ALA A 139 -9.06 7.76 -13.46
N ALA A 140 -7.93 7.18 -13.86
CA ALA A 140 -7.06 7.71 -14.91
C ALA A 140 -7.40 7.24 -16.32
N LYS A 141 -8.48 6.46 -16.51
CA LYS A 141 -8.83 5.82 -17.80
C LYS A 141 -7.69 4.96 -18.36
N PHE A 142 -6.89 4.36 -17.47
CA PHE A 142 -5.82 3.44 -17.84
C PHE A 142 -6.41 2.06 -18.18
N TRP A 143 -5.95 1.46 -19.27
CA TRP A 143 -6.48 0.20 -19.79
C TRP A 143 -5.84 -1.06 -19.16
N GLY A 144 -4.85 -0.89 -18.28
CA GLY A 144 -4.21 -2.00 -17.60
C GLY A 144 -5.18 -2.75 -16.70
N THR A 145 -5.03 -4.06 -16.61
CA THR A 145 -5.80 -4.94 -15.70
C THR A 145 -4.92 -5.69 -14.71
N ASP A 146 -3.61 -5.48 -14.80
CA ASP A 146 -2.57 -6.07 -13.95
C ASP A 146 -1.80 -4.95 -13.27
N ASP A 147 -1.68 -5.01 -11.94
CA ASP A 147 -0.87 -4.10 -11.15
C ASP A 147 0.57 -4.61 -10.99
N SER A 148 0.84 -5.88 -11.32
CA SER A 148 2.14 -6.51 -11.19
C SER A 148 2.99 -6.39 -12.47
N GLY A 149 4.32 -6.30 -12.31
CA GLY A 149 5.26 -6.54 -13.42
C GLY A 149 6.09 -5.37 -13.94
N GLY A 150 6.30 -4.31 -13.15
CA GLY A 150 7.33 -3.28 -13.40
C GLY A 150 7.14 -2.42 -14.66
N LYS A 151 6.13 -2.71 -15.49
CA LYS A 151 5.79 -1.97 -16.71
C LYS A 151 4.69 -0.92 -16.48
N ASN A 152 3.86 -1.10 -15.46
CA ASN A 152 2.70 -0.23 -15.20
C ASN A 152 3.01 0.78 -14.10
N ALA A 153 3.59 1.92 -14.49
CA ALA A 153 3.83 3.01 -13.54
C ALA A 153 2.50 3.67 -13.13
N TRP A 154 1.93 3.28 -11.99
CA TRP A 154 0.59 3.72 -11.56
C TRP A 154 0.56 4.95 -10.63
N CYS A 155 1.70 5.62 -10.47
CA CYS A 155 1.78 6.89 -9.74
C CYS A 155 0.78 7.94 -10.23
N GLY A 156 0.64 8.13 -11.54
CA GLY A 156 -0.34 9.06 -12.12
C GLY A 156 -1.79 8.61 -11.93
N CYS A 157 -2.04 7.29 -11.91
CA CYS A 157 -3.34 6.72 -11.62
C CYS A 157 -3.81 7.05 -10.20
N PHE A 158 -2.91 6.89 -9.22
CA PHE A 158 -3.20 7.26 -7.83
C PHE A 158 -3.53 8.75 -7.68
N VAL A 159 -2.72 9.63 -8.26
CA VAL A 159 -2.97 11.09 -8.21
C VAL A 159 -4.29 11.44 -8.89
N ALA A 160 -4.63 10.79 -10.01
CA ALA A 160 -5.91 10.97 -10.71
C ALA A 160 -7.10 10.62 -9.82
N TRP A 161 -7.01 9.48 -9.13
CA TRP A 161 -8.05 9.01 -8.21
C TRP A 161 -8.25 9.98 -7.05
N VAL A 162 -7.16 10.42 -6.40
CA VAL A 162 -7.22 11.38 -5.29
C VAL A 162 -7.89 12.68 -5.75
N MET A 163 -7.48 13.24 -6.88
CA MET A 163 -8.05 14.48 -7.42
C MET A 163 -9.55 14.34 -7.73
N LYS A 164 -9.98 13.21 -8.30
CA LYS A 164 -11.39 12.95 -8.60
C LYS A 164 -12.28 12.88 -7.36
N GLN A 165 -11.77 12.38 -6.22
CA GLN A 165 -12.54 12.39 -4.96
C GLN A 165 -12.94 13.79 -4.51
N HIS A 166 -12.23 14.81 -5.01
CA HIS A 166 -12.41 16.22 -4.65
C HIS A 166 -12.98 17.07 -5.79
N GLY A 167 -13.53 16.43 -6.83
CA GLY A 167 -14.16 17.11 -7.96
C GLY A 167 -13.19 17.76 -8.94
N PHE A 168 -11.89 17.47 -8.83
CA PHE A 168 -10.89 17.95 -9.80
C PHE A 168 -10.76 16.95 -10.95
N GLU A 169 -11.03 17.40 -12.17
CA GLU A 169 -10.85 16.56 -13.36
C GLU A 169 -9.36 16.38 -13.67
N PRO A 170 -8.84 15.14 -13.75
CA PRO A 170 -7.45 14.89 -14.11
C PRO A 170 -7.15 15.26 -15.57
N VAL A 171 -5.87 15.40 -15.89
CA VAL A 171 -5.41 15.56 -17.28
C VAL A 171 -5.80 14.36 -18.16
N LYS A 172 -5.97 14.57 -19.48
CA LYS A 172 -6.49 13.57 -20.43
C LYS A 172 -5.78 12.21 -20.36
N ASN A 173 -4.46 12.22 -20.16
CA ASN A 173 -3.62 11.02 -20.08
C ASN A 173 -3.00 10.87 -18.67
N ALA A 174 -3.80 11.06 -17.62
CA ALA A 174 -3.33 11.14 -16.23
C ALA A 174 -2.52 9.93 -15.73
N PHE A 175 -2.62 8.76 -16.37
CA PHE A 175 -1.76 7.61 -16.09
C PHE A 175 -0.28 7.86 -16.41
N ARG A 176 0.04 8.84 -17.28
CA ARG A 176 1.41 9.27 -17.56
C ARG A 176 1.81 10.40 -16.62
N ALA A 177 2.80 10.16 -15.78
CA ALA A 177 3.28 11.13 -14.79
C ALA A 177 3.61 12.52 -15.40
N LYS A 178 4.28 12.57 -16.56
CA LYS A 178 4.70 13.82 -17.20
C LYS A 178 3.53 14.71 -17.67
N GLU A 179 2.36 14.12 -17.94
CA GLU A 179 1.19 14.86 -18.42
C GLU A 179 0.63 15.80 -17.34
N TRP A 180 0.93 15.54 -16.07
CA TRP A 180 0.48 16.34 -14.95
C TRP A 180 1.05 17.76 -14.92
N VAL A 181 2.08 18.07 -15.73
CA VAL A 181 2.54 19.45 -15.93
C VAL A 181 1.43 20.36 -16.47
N ASN A 182 0.44 19.79 -17.16
CA ASN A 182 -0.71 20.51 -17.72
C ASN A 182 -1.89 20.63 -16.75
N PHE A 183 -1.75 20.18 -15.49
CA PHE A 183 -2.82 20.23 -14.51
C PHE A 183 -2.83 21.57 -13.77
N GLY A 184 -3.98 22.26 -13.79
CA GLY A 184 -4.24 23.40 -12.93
C GLY A 184 -3.26 24.56 -13.09
N LYS A 185 -2.74 25.06 -11.97
CA LYS A 185 -1.82 26.20 -11.87
C LYS A 185 -0.40 25.71 -11.56
N ALA A 186 0.56 26.16 -12.37
CA ALA A 186 1.99 25.91 -12.14
C ALA A 186 2.54 26.75 -10.97
N LEU A 187 3.53 26.19 -10.27
CA LEU A 187 4.24 26.80 -9.16
C LEU A 187 5.73 26.90 -9.46
N THR A 188 6.36 27.95 -8.94
CA THR A 188 7.81 28.16 -9.04
C THR A 188 8.59 27.49 -7.90
N ALA A 189 7.90 27.08 -6.83
CA ALA A 189 8.47 26.41 -5.68
C ALA A 189 7.49 25.39 -5.09
N PRO A 190 7.98 24.32 -4.44
CA PRO A 190 7.12 23.35 -3.78
C PRO A 190 6.39 23.96 -2.57
N ILE A 191 5.11 23.64 -2.45
CA ILE A 191 4.28 23.90 -1.26
C ILE A 191 3.64 22.59 -0.80
N CYS A 192 3.25 22.51 0.47
CA CYS A 192 2.51 21.35 0.97
C CYS A 192 1.21 21.14 0.18
N GLY A 193 1.00 19.94 -0.34
CA GLY A 193 -0.15 19.56 -1.17
C GLY A 193 0.08 19.68 -2.67
N ALA A 194 1.14 20.36 -3.13
CA ALA A 194 1.46 20.44 -4.55
C ALA A 194 1.70 19.05 -5.14
N ILE A 195 1.33 18.86 -6.39
CA ILE A 195 1.70 17.71 -7.19
C ILE A 195 3.09 18.01 -7.77
N GLY A 196 4.10 17.25 -7.35
CA GLY A 196 5.43 17.28 -7.95
C GLY A 196 5.49 16.33 -9.14
N ILE A 197 6.13 16.76 -10.23
CA ILE A 197 6.36 15.97 -11.45
C ILE A 197 7.86 15.88 -11.69
N LYS A 198 8.36 14.68 -11.99
CA LYS A 198 9.74 14.48 -12.41
C LYS A 198 9.89 13.53 -13.59
N SER A 199 10.99 13.69 -14.29
CA SER A 199 11.49 12.76 -15.30
C SER A 199 12.40 11.68 -14.68
N ARG A 200 12.48 10.53 -15.34
CA ARG A 200 13.47 9.48 -15.04
C ARG A 200 13.72 8.63 -16.28
N SER A 201 14.75 7.81 -16.25
CA SER A 201 14.94 6.78 -17.28
C SER A 201 13.71 5.85 -17.33
N GLY A 202 13.14 5.64 -18.51
CA GLY A 202 11.91 4.85 -18.68
C GLY A 202 10.59 5.56 -18.36
N GLY A 203 10.58 6.89 -18.11
CA GLY A 203 9.34 7.66 -18.00
C GLY A 203 9.43 8.87 -17.07
N GLY A 204 8.47 8.96 -16.16
CA GLY A 204 8.42 9.99 -15.11
C GLY A 204 7.85 9.43 -13.81
N HIS A 205 7.73 10.31 -12.81
CA HIS A 205 7.05 10.03 -11.55
C HIS A 205 6.28 11.27 -11.10
N VAL A 206 5.19 11.05 -10.35
CA VAL A 206 4.32 12.10 -9.85
C VAL A 206 3.82 11.71 -8.47
N ALA A 207 3.86 12.66 -7.53
CA ALA A 207 3.49 12.46 -6.14
C ALA A 207 3.08 13.79 -5.49
N PHE A 208 2.44 13.74 -4.32
CA PHE A 208 2.09 14.93 -3.56
C PHE A 208 3.21 15.33 -2.60
N VAL A 209 3.58 16.61 -2.59
CA VAL A 209 4.51 17.19 -1.61
C VAL A 209 3.84 17.21 -0.25
N VAL A 210 4.46 16.62 0.78
CA VAL A 210 3.97 16.70 2.17
C VAL A 210 4.86 17.54 3.08
N GLY A 211 6.10 17.81 2.68
CA GLY A 211 7.02 18.62 3.47
C GLY A 211 8.45 18.51 2.98
N GLN A 212 9.39 19.08 3.74
CA GLN A 212 10.81 19.08 3.44
C GLN A 212 11.65 18.65 4.66
N SER A 213 12.92 18.29 4.42
CA SER A 213 13.90 18.10 5.48
C SER A 213 14.32 19.42 6.10
N ALA A 214 14.90 19.36 7.31
CA ALA A 214 15.32 20.56 8.04
C ALA A 214 16.41 21.39 7.35
N ASP A 215 17.25 20.73 6.56
CA ASP A 215 18.26 21.36 5.71
C ASP A 215 17.70 21.86 4.35
N GLY A 216 16.43 21.61 4.05
CA GLY A 216 15.79 21.98 2.78
C GLY A 216 16.24 21.18 1.55
N ASN A 217 17.13 20.21 1.71
CA ASN A 217 17.72 19.45 0.59
C ASN A 217 16.84 18.30 0.08
N HIS A 218 15.82 17.92 0.83
CA HIS A 218 14.95 16.79 0.50
C HIS A 218 13.48 17.18 0.60
N LEU A 219 12.68 16.60 -0.29
CA LEU A 219 11.23 16.62 -0.22
C LEU A 219 10.71 15.27 0.23
N TYR A 220 9.66 15.32 1.05
CA TYR A 220 8.88 14.16 1.44
C TYR A 220 7.63 14.13 0.57
N MET A 221 7.43 13.00 -0.10
CA MET A 221 6.47 12.87 -1.19
C MET A 221 5.54 11.70 -0.94
N LEU A 222 4.25 11.98 -0.85
CA LEU A 222 3.19 10.99 -0.74
C LEU A 222 2.73 10.60 -2.15
N GLY A 223 3.06 9.39 -2.57
CA GLY A 223 2.82 8.92 -3.93
C GLY A 223 2.44 7.46 -3.98
N GLY A 224 1.73 7.10 -5.06
CA GLY A 224 1.50 5.72 -5.45
C GLY A 224 2.65 5.18 -6.28
N ASN A 225 2.78 3.86 -6.30
CA ASN A 225 3.86 3.12 -6.93
C ASN A 225 5.27 3.51 -6.47
N GLN A 226 5.39 3.93 -5.20
CA GLN A 226 6.66 4.12 -4.54
C GLN A 226 6.99 2.82 -3.81
N GLY A 227 8.02 2.11 -4.26
CA GLY A 227 8.28 0.73 -3.79
C GLY A 227 7.07 -0.21 -3.98
N ASN A 228 6.37 -0.12 -5.13
CA ASN A 228 5.15 -0.87 -5.45
C ASN A 228 4.01 -0.66 -4.43
N SER A 229 3.97 0.50 -3.77
CA SER A 229 2.97 0.84 -2.77
C SER A 229 2.60 2.32 -2.76
N VAL A 230 1.53 2.67 -2.04
CA VAL A 230 1.25 4.04 -1.60
C VAL A 230 1.97 4.25 -0.27
N GLN A 231 2.92 5.18 -0.26
CA GLN A 231 3.72 5.51 0.93
C GLN A 231 4.23 6.94 0.85
N ILE A 232 4.91 7.40 1.90
CA ILE A 232 5.70 8.63 1.88
C ILE A 232 7.15 8.25 1.67
N SER A 233 7.75 8.76 0.61
CA SER A 233 9.17 8.54 0.27
C SER A 233 9.95 9.86 0.33
N ARG A 234 11.19 9.79 0.78
CA ARG A 234 12.15 10.90 0.81
C ARG A 234 12.94 10.95 -0.49
N TYR A 235 12.94 12.11 -1.15
CA TYR A 235 13.67 12.39 -2.40
C TYR A 235 14.59 13.58 -2.22
N LYS A 236 15.67 13.65 -2.98
CA LYS A 236 16.41 14.92 -3.15
C LYS A 236 15.45 15.95 -3.76
N LYS A 237 15.53 17.21 -3.32
CA LYS A 237 14.66 18.26 -3.81
C LYS A 237 14.81 18.48 -5.32
N ASP A 238 16.05 18.45 -5.80
CA ASP A 238 16.39 18.80 -7.19
C ASP A 238 16.07 17.72 -8.22
N VAL A 239 15.54 16.56 -7.80
CA VAL A 239 15.03 15.57 -8.77
C VAL A 239 13.64 15.92 -9.30
N TRP A 240 12.97 16.94 -8.75
CA TRP A 240 11.62 17.34 -9.15
C TRP A 240 11.66 18.53 -10.12
N ASP A 241 11.05 18.34 -11.30
CA ASP A 241 11.12 19.29 -12.42
C ASP A 241 10.04 20.38 -12.33
N HIS A 242 8.82 20.00 -11.91
CA HIS A 242 7.65 20.88 -11.90
C HIS A 242 6.78 20.65 -10.68
N PHE A 243 6.05 21.70 -10.28
CA PHE A 243 5.04 21.64 -9.24
C PHE A 243 3.76 22.29 -9.72
N VAL A 244 2.62 21.65 -9.44
CA VAL A 244 1.29 22.17 -9.82
C VAL A 244 0.28 21.97 -8.70
N VAL A 245 -0.78 22.77 -8.72
CA VAL A 245 -1.96 22.66 -7.83
C VAL A 245 -3.25 22.83 -8.63
N PRO A 246 -4.42 22.46 -8.09
CA PRO A 246 -5.69 22.77 -8.75
C PRO A 246 -5.81 24.26 -9.09
N ALA A 247 -6.39 24.59 -10.25
CA ALA A 247 -6.37 25.95 -10.80
C ALA A 247 -6.94 27.02 -9.83
N GLY A 248 -7.99 26.67 -9.09
CA GLY A 248 -8.64 27.56 -8.11
C GLY A 248 -8.08 27.48 -6.69
N TYR A 249 -7.00 26.73 -6.46
CA TYR A 249 -6.44 26.58 -5.12
C TYR A 249 -5.69 27.86 -4.71
N ASN A 250 -6.08 28.41 -3.55
CA ASN A 250 -5.42 29.58 -2.99
C ASN A 250 -4.06 29.18 -2.40
N THR A 251 -2.99 29.76 -2.95
CA THR A 251 -1.61 29.54 -2.51
C THR A 251 -1.15 30.55 -1.45
N ASP A 252 -1.91 31.62 -1.23
CA ASP A 252 -1.60 32.65 -0.26
C ASP A 252 -1.77 32.03 1.12
N ASN A 253 -0.68 31.96 1.90
CA ASN A 253 -0.55 31.25 3.19
C ASN A 253 -0.28 29.75 3.12
N THR A 254 0.10 29.22 1.95
CA THR A 254 0.67 27.87 1.89
C THR A 254 2.16 27.92 2.21
N SER A 255 2.62 27.00 3.07
CA SER A 255 4.02 26.83 3.41
C SER A 255 4.48 25.39 3.12
N LEU A 256 5.79 25.20 3.08
CA LEU A 256 6.38 23.87 3.01
C LEU A 256 6.97 23.52 4.39
N PRO A 257 6.24 22.74 5.22
CA PRO A 257 6.64 22.45 6.58
C PRO A 257 7.81 21.46 6.63
N ILE A 258 8.51 21.47 7.76
CA ILE A 258 9.48 20.43 8.11
C ILE A 258 8.70 19.13 8.36
N TYR A 259 8.98 18.09 7.58
CA TYR A 259 8.33 16.80 7.78
C TYR A 259 9.05 16.00 8.86
N THR A 260 8.32 15.61 9.91
CA THR A 260 8.85 14.85 11.05
C THR A 260 8.25 13.45 11.18
N GLY A 261 7.36 13.08 10.26
CA GLY A 261 6.74 11.76 10.23
C GLY A 261 7.67 10.67 9.67
N SER A 262 7.19 9.44 9.66
CA SER A 262 7.94 8.34 9.04
C SER A 262 7.86 8.41 7.52
N ALA A 263 9.00 8.21 6.86
CA ALA A 263 9.09 8.05 5.42
C ALA A 263 10.13 6.99 5.06
N ASP A 264 9.94 6.35 3.92
CA ASP A 264 10.91 5.44 3.33
C ASP A 264 11.87 6.20 2.39
N ASN A 265 13.01 5.62 2.03
CA ASN A 265 13.83 6.19 0.97
C ASN A 265 13.20 5.89 -0.38
N ALA A 266 13.29 6.84 -1.32
CA ALA A 266 12.88 6.61 -2.69
C ALA A 266 13.59 5.38 -3.30
N GLY A 267 12.82 4.51 -3.96
CA GLY A 267 13.29 3.31 -4.63
C GLY A 267 13.74 3.57 -6.07
N SER A 268 13.39 2.66 -6.98
CA SER A 268 13.72 2.77 -8.42
C SER A 268 12.99 3.92 -9.12
N GLU A 269 12.01 4.52 -8.45
CA GLU A 269 11.32 5.71 -8.89
C GLU A 269 12.13 7.00 -8.71
N ALA A 270 13.22 6.99 -7.90
CA ALA A 270 14.09 8.14 -7.63
C ALA A 270 14.69 8.79 -8.87
#